data_AF-A0A5C1NBI8-F1
#
_entry.id   AF-A0A5C1NBI8-F1
#
_cell.length_a   1.000
_cell.length_b   1.000
_cell.length_c   1.000
_cell.angle_alpha   90.00
_cell.angle_beta   90.00
_cell.angle_gamma   90.00
#
_symmetry.space_group_name_H-M   'P 1'
#
loop_
_entity.id
_entity.type
_entity.pdbx_description
1 polymer ?
#
loop_
_entity_poly.entity_id
_entity_poly.type
_entity_poly.pdbx_seq_one_letter_code
_entity_poly.pdbx_strand_id
1 'polypeptide(L)'
;MHFRIRRHVVQLVRMTYDPSIKRGKAQIVGSVKLADPVLDDELLEKLTFEEVAEFELWVATHHRTNLLKQELAALTLAEQMEQARLWFEQQEEQGAAQQIANEALRSWQALRRVLKQRELLD
;
A
#
# COMPACT_ATOMS: atom_id res chain seq x y z
N MET A 1 1.07 -11.28 -15.84
CA MET A 1 -0.05 -10.50 -15.28
C MET A 1 0.46 -9.30 -14.47
N HIS A 2 -0.33 -8.23 -14.28
CA HIS A 2 0.07 -7.08 -13.45
C HIS A 2 -0.87 -6.89 -12.26
N PHE A 3 -0.32 -6.74 -11.06
CA PHE A 3 -1.07 -6.50 -9.83
C PHE A 3 -0.95 -5.04 -9.41
N ARG A 4 -2.07 -4.32 -9.43
CA ARG A 4 -2.11 -2.91 -9.08
C ARG A 4 -2.78 -2.71 -7.74
N ILE A 5 -2.04 -2.22 -6.75
CA ILE A 5 -2.58 -1.88 -5.43
C ILE A 5 -3.27 -0.51 -5.48
N ARG A 6 -4.52 -0.44 -5.01
CA ARG A 6 -5.25 0.82 -4.81
C ARG A 6 -5.98 0.78 -3.46
N ARG A 7 -5.60 1.69 -2.54
CA ARG A 7 -6.14 1.75 -1.18
C ARG A 7 -6.16 0.37 -0.49
N HIS A 8 -7.32 -0.31 -0.49
CA HIS A 8 -7.55 -1.58 0.19
C HIS A 8 -7.85 -2.74 -0.76
N VAL A 9 -7.63 -2.57 -2.07
CA VAL A 9 -7.85 -3.60 -3.08
C VAL A 9 -6.65 -3.76 -4.00
N VAL A 10 -6.46 -5.00 -4.47
CA VAL A 10 -5.48 -5.37 -5.48
C VAL A 10 -6.25 -5.65 -6.75
N GLN A 11 -5.99 -4.86 -7.80
CA GLN A 11 -6.60 -5.05 -9.11
C GLN A 11 -5.72 -6.00 -9.93
N LEU A 12 -6.36 -7.02 -10.47
CA LEU A 12 -5.79 -8.02 -11.36
C LEU A 12 -5.89 -7.49 -12.79
N VAL A 13 -4.76 -7.08 -13.37
CA VAL A 13 -4.71 -6.41 -14.68
C VAL A 13 -4.01 -7.31 -15.69
N ARG A 14 -4.76 -7.76 -16.70
CA ARG A 14 -4.25 -8.49 -17.86
C ARG A 14 -3.96 -7.50 -18.98
N MET A 15 -2.78 -7.61 -19.62
CA MET A 15 -2.52 -6.89 -20.86
C MET A 15 -2.90 -7.77 -22.04
N THR A 16 -3.83 -7.30 -22.87
CA THR A 16 -4.24 -7.97 -24.10
C THR A 16 -3.85 -7.10 -25.29
N TYR A 17 -3.42 -7.69 -26.40
CA TYR A 17 -3.16 -6.93 -27.62
C TYR A 17 -4.47 -6.47 -28.24
N ASP A 18 -4.63 -5.15 -28.42
CA ASP A 18 -5.80 -4.59 -29.08
C ASP A 18 -5.42 -4.22 -30.53
N PRO A 19 -5.92 -4.97 -31.54
CA PRO A 19 -5.57 -4.76 -32.94
C PRO A 19 -6.11 -3.43 -33.49
N SER A 20 -7.12 -2.83 -32.86
CA SER A 20 -7.70 -1.55 -33.28
C SER A 20 -6.77 -0.38 -32.98
N ILE A 21 -6.03 -0.44 -31.86
CA ILE A 21 -5.05 0.59 -31.48
C ILE A 21 -3.59 0.18 -31.73
N LYS A 22 -3.37 -1.04 -32.26
CA LYS A 22 -2.04 -1.68 -32.46
C LYS A 22 -1.15 -1.64 -31.22
N ARG A 23 -1.74 -1.65 -30.02
CA ARG A 23 -1.06 -1.53 -28.72
C ARG A 23 -1.69 -2.46 -27.70
N GLY A 24 -0.94 -2.81 -26.66
CA GLY A 24 -1.48 -3.55 -25.52
C GLY A 24 -2.48 -2.71 -24.74
N LYS A 25 -3.68 -3.22 -24.54
CA LYS A 25 -4.73 -2.65 -23.69
C LYS A 25 -4.72 -3.36 -22.34
N ALA A 26 -4.70 -2.57 -21.27
CA ALA A 26 -4.84 -3.07 -19.92
C ALA A 26 -6.33 -3.33 -19.63
N GLN A 27 -6.69 -4.57 -19.34
CA GLN A 27 -8.03 -4.98 -18.92
C GLN A 27 -7.99 -5.41 -17.46
N ILE A 28 -8.89 -4.87 -16.65
CA ILE A 28 -9.08 -5.30 -15.27
C ILE A 28 -9.91 -6.59 -15.32
N VAL A 29 -9.31 -7.70 -14.90
CA VAL A 29 -9.97 -9.02 -14.81
C VAL A 29 -10.81 -9.10 -13.53
N GLY A 30 -10.33 -8.48 -12.45
CA GLY A 30 -11.10 -8.28 -11.22
C GLY A 30 -10.28 -7.66 -10.11
N SER A 31 -10.76 -7.75 -8.88
CA SER A 31 -10.08 -7.20 -7.72
C SER A 31 -10.29 -8.03 -6.46
N VAL A 32 -9.23 -8.18 -5.66
CA VAL A 32 -9.27 -8.83 -4.34
C VAL A 32 -8.98 -7.82 -3.24
N LYS A 33 -9.34 -8.15 -2.00
CA LYS A 33 -9.01 -7.31 -0.83
C LYS A 33 -7.50 -7.37 -0.58
N LEU A 34 -6.88 -6.22 -0.31
CA LEU A 34 -5.45 -6.17 0.02
C LEU A 34 -5.16 -6.77 1.40
N ALA A 35 -6.10 -6.68 2.34
CA ALA A 35 -5.91 -7.20 3.69
C ALA A 35 -5.95 -8.73 3.75
N ASP A 36 -6.70 -9.34 2.84
CA ASP A 36 -6.86 -10.78 2.72
C ASP A 36 -7.06 -11.12 1.23
N PRO A 37 -5.97 -11.26 0.47
CA PRO A 37 -6.02 -11.45 -0.97
C PRO A 37 -6.35 -12.90 -1.32
N VAL A 38 -7.64 -13.23 -1.26
CA VAL A 38 -8.20 -14.53 -1.68
C VAL A 38 -8.90 -14.36 -3.03
N LEU A 39 -8.63 -15.28 -3.97
CA LEU A 39 -9.38 -15.38 -5.23
C LEU A 39 -10.70 -16.09 -4.95
N ASP A 40 -11.82 -15.48 -5.34
CA ASP A 40 -13.12 -16.15 -5.34
C ASP A 40 -13.25 -17.09 -6.54
N ASP A 41 -14.22 -18.00 -6.49
CA ASP A 41 -14.46 -18.99 -7.55
C ASP A 41 -14.70 -18.33 -8.91
N GLU A 42 -15.36 -17.16 -8.91
CA GLU A 42 -15.63 -16.38 -10.13
C GLU A 42 -14.34 -15.81 -10.75
N LEU A 43 -13.36 -15.40 -9.95
CA LEU A 43 -12.05 -14.96 -10.44
C LEU A 43 -11.20 -16.14 -10.88
N LEU A 44 -11.25 -17.28 -10.19
CA LEU A 44 -10.52 -18.48 -10.59
C LEU A 44 -10.93 -18.95 -11.98
N GLU A 45 -12.22 -18.91 -12.31
CA GLU A 45 -12.71 -19.27 -13.65
C GLU A 45 -12.24 -18.30 -14.76
N LYS A 46 -11.97 -17.04 -14.42
CA LYS A 46 -11.53 -16.01 -15.38
C LYS A 46 -10.02 -16.00 -15.62
N LEU A 47 -9.25 -16.62 -14.74
CA LEU A 47 -7.78 -16.63 -14.76
C LEU A 47 -7.25 -17.91 -15.41
N THR A 48 -6.11 -17.80 -16.08
CA THR A 48 -5.38 -18.99 -16.53
C THR A 48 -4.59 -19.60 -15.37
N PHE A 49 -4.21 -20.87 -15.48
CA PHE A 49 -3.36 -21.53 -14.48
C PHE A 49 -2.06 -20.75 -14.20
N GLU A 50 -1.43 -20.20 -15.24
CA GLU A 50 -0.23 -19.38 -15.12
C GLU A 50 -0.50 -18.08 -14.33
N GLU A 51 -1.64 -17.43 -14.57
CA GLU A 51 -2.02 -16.20 -13.88
C GLU A 51 -2.36 -16.44 -12.41
N VAL A 52 -2.95 -17.60 -12.08
CA VAL A 52 -3.17 -18.02 -10.69
C VAL A 52 -1.83 -18.25 -9.98
N ALA A 53 -0.89 -18.95 -10.61
CA ALA A 53 0.45 -19.17 -10.05
C ALA A 53 1.21 -17.85 -9.84
N GLU A 54 1.11 -16.90 -10.78
CA GLU A 54 1.68 -15.56 -10.62
C GLU A 54 1.02 -14.78 -9.47
N PHE A 55 -0.29 -14.91 -9.28
CA PHE A 55 -1.00 -14.28 -8.16
C PHE A 55 -0.55 -14.86 -6.82
N GLU A 56 -0.47 -16.18 -6.70
CA GLU A 56 0.02 -16.84 -5.47
C GLU A 56 1.45 -16.43 -5.13
N LEU A 57 2.34 -16.37 -6.13
CA LEU A 57 3.70 -15.89 -5.97
C LEU A 57 3.72 -14.43 -5.48
N TRP A 58 2.86 -13.58 -6.05
CA TRP A 58 2.73 -12.19 -5.63
C TRP A 58 2.21 -12.06 -4.18
N VAL A 59 1.22 -12.86 -3.79
CA VAL A 59 0.71 -12.90 -2.41
C VAL A 59 1.82 -13.34 -1.45
N ALA A 60 2.55 -14.41 -1.78
CA ALA A 60 3.61 -14.94 -0.94
C ALA A 60 4.76 -13.93 -0.71
N THR A 61 5.09 -13.15 -1.74
CA THR A 61 6.26 -12.26 -1.72
C THR A 61 5.91 -10.83 -1.34
N HIS A 62 5.02 -10.18 -2.08
CA HIS A 62 4.77 -8.75 -1.96
C HIS A 62 3.75 -8.40 -0.88
N HIS A 63 2.68 -9.19 -0.75
CA HIS A 63 1.67 -8.91 0.27
C HIS A 63 2.23 -9.10 1.69
N ARG A 64 2.90 -10.23 1.96
CA ARG A 64 3.56 -10.47 3.25
C ARG A 64 4.60 -9.41 3.58
N THR A 65 5.45 -9.05 2.62
CA THR A 65 6.47 -8.01 2.83
C THR A 65 5.84 -6.66 3.17
N ASN A 66 4.72 -6.30 2.53
CA ASN A 66 4.03 -5.04 2.82
C ASN A 66 3.40 -5.03 4.22
N LEU A 67 2.80 -6.14 4.66
CA LEU A 67 2.27 -6.26 6.01
C LEU A 67 3.38 -6.11 7.06
N LEU A 68 4.50 -6.82 6.88
CA LEU A 68 5.66 -6.72 7.78
C LEU A 68 6.23 -5.30 7.84
N LYS A 69 6.27 -4.59 6.70
CA LYS A 69 6.70 -3.18 6.68
C LYS A 69 5.74 -2.27 7.46
N GLN A 70 4.44 -2.50 7.35
CA GLN A 70 3.44 -1.70 8.08
C GLN A 70 3.52 -1.96 9.58
N GLU A 71 3.67 -3.22 9.99
CA GLU A 71 3.84 -3.60 11.39
C GLU A 71 5.13 -3.02 11.98
N LEU A 72 6.26 -3.18 11.27
CA LEU A 72 7.53 -2.60 11.69
C LEU A 72 7.45 -1.08 11.83
N ALA A 73 6.77 -0.40 10.90
CA ALA A 73 6.57 1.04 10.97
C ALA A 73 5.74 1.44 12.19
N ALA A 74 4.68 0.69 12.54
CA ALA A 74 3.88 0.96 13.73
C ALA A 74 4.66 0.74 15.03
N LEU A 75 5.48 -0.32 15.09
CA LEU A 75 6.29 -0.64 16.26
C LEU A 75 7.44 0.34 16.49
N THR A 76 8.06 0.84 15.42
CA THR A 76 9.20 1.77 15.51
C THR A 76 8.77 3.24 15.52
N LEU A 77 7.50 3.56 15.26
CA LEU A 77 7.03 4.94 15.13
C LEU A 77 7.35 5.82 16.33
N ALA A 78 7.14 5.31 17.56
CA ALA A 78 7.39 6.08 18.78
C ALA A 78 8.87 6.49 18.89
N GLU A 79 9.79 5.58 18.59
CA GLU A 79 11.23 5.85 18.55
C GLU A 79 11.57 6.87 17.45
N GLN A 80 11.02 6.70 16.24
CA GLN A 80 11.24 7.63 15.13
C GLN A 80 10.72 9.05 15.45
N MET A 81 9.59 9.17 16.16
CA MET A 81 9.05 10.46 16.60
C MET A 81 9.98 11.15 17.60
N GLU A 82 10.60 10.38 18.52
CA GLU A 82 11.56 10.93 19.48
C GLU A 82 12.85 11.40 18.80
N GLN A 83 13.37 10.63 17.84
CA GLN A 83 14.51 11.05 17.02
C GLN A 83 14.21 12.30 16.21
N ALA A 84 13.00 12.39 15.62
CA ALA A 84 12.56 13.58 14.91
C ALA A 84 12.48 14.81 15.83
N ARG A 85 12.00 14.65 17.07
CA ARG A 85 11.97 15.72 18.08
C ARG A 85 13.38 16.27 18.33
N LEU A 86 14.34 15.40 18.60
CA LEU A 86 15.75 15.78 18.82
C LEU A 86 16.35 16.48 17.60
N TRP A 87 16.06 15.99 16.40
CA TRP A 87 16.55 16.62 15.17
C TRP A 87 16.00 18.04 15.01
N PHE A 88 14.69 18.25 15.25
CA PHE A 88 14.06 19.58 15.17
C PHE A 88 14.60 20.57 16.19
N GLU A 89 14.93 20.11 17.40
CA GLU A 89 15.54 20.96 18.45
C GLU A 89 16.93 21.49 18.07
N GLN A 90 17.63 20.79 17.18
CA GLN A 90 18.97 21.14 16.72
C GLN A 90 18.99 22.01 15.45
N GLN A 91 17.84 22.24 14.81
CA GLN A 91 17.81 22.97 13.54
C GLN A 91 17.88 24.48 13.73
N GLU A 92 18.91 25.10 13.14
CA GLU A 92 19.06 26.56 13.07
C GLU A 92 18.38 27.15 11.82
N GLU A 93 18.30 26.38 10.72
CA GLU A 93 17.67 26.80 9.46
C GLU A 93 16.17 26.44 9.41
N GLN A 94 15.32 27.48 9.43
CA GLN A 94 13.87 27.30 9.51
C GLN A 94 13.21 26.79 8.22
N GLY A 95 13.81 27.03 7.04
CA GLY A 95 13.17 26.75 5.75
C GLY A 95 12.92 25.26 5.47
N ALA A 96 13.97 24.43 5.54
CA ALA A 96 13.86 22.99 5.32
C ALA A 96 13.11 22.30 6.46
N ALA A 97 13.38 22.71 7.71
CA ALA A 97 12.69 22.20 8.89
C ALA A 97 11.16 22.42 8.79
N GLN A 98 10.71 23.58 8.30
CA GLN A 98 9.28 23.87 8.20
C GLN A 98 8.57 23.02 7.14
N GLN A 99 9.24 22.67 6.04
CA GLN A 99 8.67 21.75 5.04
C GLN A 99 8.46 20.35 5.62
N ILE A 100 9.49 19.82 6.31
CA ILE A 100 9.43 18.50 6.95
C ILE A 100 8.38 18.48 8.06
N ALA A 101 8.29 19.54 8.87
CA ALA A 101 7.28 19.66 9.93
C ALA A 101 5.84 19.62 9.36
N ASN A 102 5.59 20.30 8.24
CA ASN A 102 4.28 20.28 7.58
C ASN A 102 3.92 18.90 7.01
N GLU A 103 4.89 18.13 6.52
CA GLU A 103 4.67 16.76 6.10
C GLU A 103 4.39 15.84 7.30
N ALA A 104 5.20 15.94 8.35
CA ALA A 104 5.02 15.18 9.58
C ALA A 104 3.64 15.43 10.21
N LEU A 105 3.20 16.69 10.26
CA LEU A 105 1.89 17.06 10.79
C LEU A 105 0.73 16.43 10.01
N ARG A 106 0.80 16.42 8.67
CA ARG A 106 -0.22 15.80 7.82
C ARG A 106 -0.30 14.29 8.05
N SER A 107 0.84 13.62 8.12
CA SER A 107 0.93 12.19 8.41
C SER A 107 0.40 11.86 9.82
N TRP A 108 0.74 12.68 10.82
CA TRP A 108 0.24 12.56 12.18
C TRP A 108 -1.28 12.72 12.27
N GLN A 109 -1.86 13.71 11.58
CA GLN A 109 -3.30 13.91 11.53
C GLN A 109 -4.03 12.71 10.91
N ALA A 110 -3.48 12.13 9.84
CA ALA A 110 -4.03 10.93 9.22
C ALA A 110 -3.99 9.73 10.17
N LEU A 111 -2.86 9.51 10.86
CA LEU A 111 -2.73 8.45 11.85
C LEU A 111 -3.69 8.64 13.04
N ARG A 112 -3.72 9.84 13.63
CA ARG A 112 -4.61 10.19 14.75
C ARG A 112 -6.07 9.93 14.40
N ARG A 113 -6.49 10.25 13.16
CA ARG A 113 -7.83 9.95 12.68
C ARG A 113 -8.13 8.45 12.72
N VAL A 114 -7.21 7.61 12.25
CA VAL A 114 -7.37 6.16 12.26
C VAL A 114 -7.42 5.62 13.69
N LEU A 115 -6.52 6.07 14.57
CA LEU A 115 -6.51 5.63 15.97
C LEU A 115 -7.81 6.00 16.70
N LYS A 116 -8.32 7.21 16.48
CA LYS A 116 -9.63 7.64 17.03
C LYS A 116 -10.78 6.81 16.48
N GLN A 117 -10.81 6.55 15.17
CA GLN A 117 -11.84 5.70 14.54
C GLN A 117 -11.83 4.26 15.05
N ARG A 118 -10.69 3.79 15.56
CA ARG A 118 -10.50 2.46 16.13
C ARG A 118 -10.63 2.44 17.65
N GLU A 119 -10.99 3.56 18.29
CA GLU A 119 -11.12 3.68 19.74
C GLU A 119 -9.81 3.35 20.49
N LEU A 120 -8.67 3.64 19.86
CA LEU A 120 -7.32 3.44 20.43
C LEU A 120 -6.75 4.70 21.09
N LEU A 121 -7.53 5.78 21.11
CA LEU A 121 -7.22 7.02 21.81
C LEU A 121 -8.43 7.38 22.65
N ASP A 122 -8.19 7.76 23.91
CA ASP A 122 -9.19 8.32 24.80
C ASP A 122 -9.75 9.67 24.28
#